data_AF-X6C9T1-F1
#
_entry.id   AF-X6C9T1-F1
#
_cell.length_a   1.000
_cell.length_b   1.000
_cell.length_c   1.000
_cell.angle_alpha   90.00
_cell.angle_beta   90.00
_cell.angle_gamma   90.00
#
_symmetry.space_group_name_H-M   'P 1'
#
loop_
_entity.id
_entity.type
_entity.pdbx_description
1 polymer ?
#
loop_
_entity_poly.entity_id
_entity_poly.type
_entity_poly.pdbx_seq_one_letter_code
_entity_poly.pdbx_strand_id
1 'polypeptide(L)'
;MTVQDAQAAPPSQVTVWDELEIWAKDFSPWQKLTLAWAVRYGVLAAEQIEQVYSVFLHGFGLADEPNPKLGIPATTTGKASGLASQKPRLLRIHDVSGVNALTPSAELVFSPQLTLIYGGNGAGKSGFARILTNVCFSRTRHAIIPDIYDDTAPKKASATIVVVDHAGNEIPLVFDGTTEHAELKRSFAVFDSSVAGKHLKDSGPLGFKPAGFDVFPEMARVYGLLAQKLAAAIVGRPQQNRFVNAFIGNVTAASAAVAELGPKTDLAALRKLAEYGKDEEARVEEIQRLTLELQSTSPEESIRRLSEARTPVEVLRDTLKQLRAGLSQTVRDGAKSLLAEFNDTARTVAATGTASFKSEKLKGAGGPEWEKLIAAAHKSAALEHDHYPNDGDSCLLCQQPLSEQAVELFGRYWEFLTSTDRTALMALDTKIKAKIKGFESLTLDIFGEDTVARTYLKAAHPSLDEQIIQLLAILKLDRDAIVVALQKAGETFPGDGTMDLTPAFEAVITKIDADIADLKLLSVADAIAKLDAERVELRHREVLSKNLDDIEKYVSDLKWCEVADSKAKPALSPRHLTEKESELFSRVIAETYRSRLAQECSGLECAIPVEFRTKGQKGQTIRSLAIPN
;
A
#
# COMPACT_ATOMS: atom_id res chain seq x y z
N MET A 1 69.76 -43.00 -12.29
CA MET A 1 68.82 -43.78 -13.13
C MET A 1 67.41 -43.41 -12.70
N THR A 2 66.69 -42.78 -13.64
CA THR A 2 65.23 -42.60 -13.76
C THR A 2 64.45 -42.07 -12.54
N VAL A 3 64.39 -40.74 -12.47
CA VAL A 3 63.27 -39.98 -11.87
C VAL A 3 62.13 -40.00 -12.89
N GLN A 4 60.96 -40.49 -12.50
CA GLN A 4 59.74 -40.48 -13.31
C GLN A 4 59.24 -39.03 -13.47
N ASP A 5 59.05 -38.63 -14.72
CA ASP A 5 58.41 -37.38 -15.12
C ASP A 5 56.98 -37.32 -14.56
N ALA A 6 56.79 -36.44 -13.57
CA ALA A 6 55.47 -35.97 -13.18
C ALA A 6 54.97 -35.02 -14.27
N GLN A 7 54.15 -35.52 -15.19
CA GLN A 7 53.36 -34.67 -16.08
C GLN A 7 52.39 -33.84 -15.22
N ALA A 8 52.66 -32.54 -15.13
CA ALA A 8 51.77 -31.57 -14.51
C ALA A 8 50.40 -31.59 -15.22
N ALA A 9 49.33 -31.73 -14.43
CA ALA A 9 47.97 -31.61 -14.95
C ALA A 9 47.75 -30.23 -15.58
N PRO A 10 47.12 -30.14 -16.78
CA PRO A 10 46.87 -28.86 -17.42
C PRO A 10 45.90 -28.01 -16.56
N PRO A 11 46.02 -26.67 -16.58
CA PRO A 11 45.15 -25.78 -15.81
C PRO A 11 43.68 -25.98 -16.20
N SER A 12 42.78 -25.84 -15.21
CA SER A 12 41.34 -26.02 -15.37
C SER A 12 40.79 -25.11 -16.49
N GLN A 13 40.33 -25.72 -17.59
CA GLN A 13 39.73 -25.00 -18.72
C GLN A 13 38.44 -24.30 -18.28
N VAL A 14 38.39 -22.97 -18.43
CA VAL A 14 37.19 -22.16 -18.21
C VAL A 14 36.10 -22.58 -19.20
N THR A 15 34.90 -22.89 -18.72
CA THR A 15 33.81 -23.33 -19.60
C THR A 15 32.91 -22.15 -20.02
N VAL A 16 32.21 -22.31 -21.15
CA VAL A 16 31.21 -21.34 -21.63
C VAL A 16 30.15 -21.03 -20.56
N TRP A 17 29.80 -22.02 -19.74
CA TRP A 17 28.80 -21.87 -18.70
C TRP A 17 29.29 -21.03 -17.51
N ASP A 18 30.58 -21.14 -17.15
CA ASP A 18 31.16 -20.32 -16.08
C ASP A 18 31.18 -18.84 -16.50
N GLU A 19 31.51 -18.58 -17.76
CA GLU A 19 31.50 -17.24 -18.33
C GLU A 19 30.08 -16.66 -18.45
N LEU A 20 29.08 -17.48 -18.79
CA LEU A 20 27.67 -17.06 -18.79
C LEU A 20 27.17 -16.72 -17.38
N GLU A 21 27.59 -17.47 -16.35
CA GLU A 21 27.23 -17.17 -14.96
C GLU A 21 27.86 -15.86 -14.47
N ILE A 22 29.13 -15.61 -14.84
CA ILE A 22 29.81 -14.34 -14.52
C ILE A 22 29.09 -13.18 -15.21
N TRP A 23 28.79 -13.32 -16.50
CA TRP A 23 28.10 -12.30 -17.29
C TRP A 23 26.67 -12.01 -16.77
N ALA A 24 25.96 -13.04 -16.30
CA ALA A 24 24.63 -12.90 -15.75
C ALA A 24 24.57 -12.08 -14.45
N LYS A 25 25.69 -11.77 -13.78
CA LYS A 25 25.67 -10.99 -12.52
C LYS A 25 25.08 -9.60 -12.72
N ASP A 26 25.44 -8.95 -13.84
CA ASP A 26 25.03 -7.58 -14.18
C ASP A 26 23.64 -7.52 -14.83
N PHE A 27 22.98 -8.67 -14.99
CA PHE A 27 21.66 -8.74 -15.61
C PHE A 27 20.56 -8.29 -14.66
N SER A 28 19.58 -7.59 -15.24
CA SER A 28 18.30 -7.33 -14.60
C SER A 28 17.50 -8.64 -14.39
N PRO A 29 16.52 -8.66 -13.47
CA PRO A 29 15.70 -9.83 -13.16
C PRO A 29 15.18 -10.63 -14.35
N TRP A 30 14.58 -9.96 -15.34
CA TRP A 30 13.99 -10.61 -16.51
C TRP A 30 15.08 -11.19 -17.45
N GLN A 31 16.24 -10.56 -17.54
CA GLN A 31 17.38 -11.06 -18.32
C GLN A 31 17.97 -12.31 -17.68
N LYS A 32 18.14 -12.33 -16.34
CA LYS A 32 18.56 -13.51 -15.57
C LYS A 32 17.62 -14.68 -15.78
N LEU A 33 16.31 -14.41 -15.69
CA LEU A 33 15.27 -15.41 -15.92
C LEU A 33 15.33 -15.97 -17.36
N THR A 34 15.43 -15.09 -18.35
CA THR A 34 15.52 -15.48 -19.76
C THR A 34 16.74 -16.35 -20.03
N LEU A 35 17.92 -15.94 -19.55
CA LEU A 35 19.14 -16.71 -19.71
C LEU A 35 19.04 -18.06 -18.99
N ALA A 36 18.51 -18.09 -17.77
CA ALA A 36 18.36 -19.33 -17.02
C ALA A 36 17.44 -20.34 -17.72
N TRP A 37 16.35 -19.87 -18.30
CA TRP A 37 15.44 -20.73 -19.05
C TRP A 37 15.98 -21.13 -20.42
N ALA A 38 16.70 -20.24 -21.11
CA ALA A 38 17.36 -20.59 -22.37
C ALA A 38 18.40 -21.69 -22.16
N VAL A 39 19.17 -21.61 -21.06
CA VAL A 39 20.14 -22.65 -20.68
C VAL A 39 19.45 -24.00 -20.38
N ARG A 40 18.29 -23.98 -19.71
CA ARG A 40 17.58 -25.19 -19.26
C ARG A 40 16.72 -25.85 -20.33
N TYR A 41 16.01 -25.06 -21.12
CA TYR A 41 14.98 -25.52 -22.05
C TYR A 41 15.38 -25.38 -23.52
N GLY A 42 16.45 -24.64 -23.81
CA GLY A 42 16.90 -24.35 -25.16
C GLY A 42 16.04 -23.26 -25.81
N VAL A 43 14.80 -23.57 -26.18
CA VAL A 43 13.85 -22.61 -26.78
C VAL A 43 12.67 -22.41 -25.83
N LEU A 44 12.38 -21.16 -25.50
CA LEU A 44 11.29 -20.80 -24.61
C LEU A 44 9.94 -20.87 -25.34
N ALA A 45 8.97 -21.51 -24.70
CA ALA A 45 7.57 -21.56 -25.14
C ALA A 45 6.87 -20.21 -24.93
N ALA A 46 5.69 -20.04 -25.54
CA ALA A 46 4.92 -18.79 -25.48
C ALA A 46 4.58 -18.39 -24.03
N GLU A 47 4.17 -19.36 -23.21
CA GLU A 47 3.81 -19.16 -21.81
C GLU A 47 4.99 -18.64 -20.98
N GLN A 48 6.19 -19.12 -21.28
CA GLN A 48 7.43 -18.65 -20.63
C GLN A 48 7.77 -17.23 -21.08
N ILE A 49 7.54 -16.89 -22.35
CA ILE A 49 7.75 -15.53 -22.84
C ILE A 49 6.80 -14.54 -22.16
N GLU A 50 5.53 -14.91 -21.92
CA GLU A 50 4.60 -14.05 -21.16
C GLU A 50 5.09 -13.81 -19.73
N GLN A 51 5.61 -14.84 -19.07
CA GLN A 51 6.14 -14.72 -17.71
C GLN A 51 7.38 -13.81 -17.67
N VAL A 52 8.29 -13.95 -18.64
CA VAL A 52 9.43 -13.03 -18.80
C VAL A 52 8.95 -11.60 -19.07
N TYR A 53 7.94 -11.42 -19.91
CA TYR A 53 7.37 -10.11 -20.22
C TYR A 53 6.74 -9.44 -18.99
N SER A 54 6.03 -10.20 -18.15
CA SER A 54 5.53 -9.72 -16.87
C SER A 54 6.67 -9.21 -15.98
N VAL A 55 7.72 -10.02 -15.76
CA VAL A 55 8.88 -9.62 -14.94
C VAL A 55 9.60 -8.40 -15.54
N PHE A 56 9.66 -8.30 -16.87
CA PHE A 56 10.19 -7.14 -17.58
C PHE A 56 9.38 -5.87 -17.24
N LEU A 57 8.05 -5.91 -17.36
CA LEU A 57 7.19 -4.76 -17.04
C LEU A 57 7.33 -4.35 -15.57
N HIS A 58 7.36 -5.30 -14.64
CA HIS A 58 7.60 -5.01 -13.21
C HIS A 58 8.93 -4.30 -12.98
N GLY A 59 10.00 -4.74 -13.65
CA GLY A 59 11.33 -4.13 -13.51
C GLY A 59 11.38 -2.65 -13.90
N PHE A 60 10.43 -2.17 -14.71
CA PHE A 60 10.29 -0.77 -15.11
C PHE A 60 9.11 -0.05 -14.44
N GLY A 61 8.39 -0.69 -13.51
CA GLY A 61 7.20 -0.13 -12.87
C GLY A 61 6.01 0.02 -13.83
N LEU A 62 5.94 -0.80 -14.87
CA LEU A 62 4.94 -0.79 -15.93
C LEU A 62 3.88 -1.91 -15.78
N ALA A 63 4.00 -2.75 -14.75
CA ALA A 63 3.05 -3.82 -14.49
C ALA A 63 1.89 -3.33 -13.59
N ASP A 64 0.69 -3.84 -13.84
CA ASP A 64 -0.50 -3.53 -13.05
C ASP A 64 -0.49 -4.24 -11.68
N GLU A 65 0.16 -5.40 -11.58
CA GLU A 65 0.33 -6.12 -10.32
C GLU A 65 1.56 -5.59 -9.54
N PRO A 66 1.56 -5.66 -8.19
CA PRO A 66 2.67 -5.14 -7.39
C PRO A 66 3.90 -6.06 -7.32
N ASN A 67 3.78 -7.37 -7.58
CA ASN A 67 4.92 -8.28 -7.55
C ASN A 67 4.75 -9.47 -8.52
N PRO A 68 5.76 -9.84 -9.32
CA PRO A 68 5.66 -11.03 -10.14
C PRO A 68 5.65 -12.26 -9.22
N LYS A 69 4.67 -13.15 -9.40
CA LYS A 69 4.54 -14.41 -8.62
C LYS A 69 5.68 -15.42 -8.86
N LEU A 70 6.67 -15.05 -9.68
CA LEU A 70 7.70 -15.95 -10.18
C LEU A 70 9.04 -15.69 -9.48
N GLY A 71 9.58 -16.72 -8.83
CA GLY A 71 10.92 -16.68 -8.26
C GLY A 71 12.00 -16.65 -9.34
N ILE A 72 12.92 -15.69 -9.26
CA ILE A 72 14.10 -15.65 -10.12
C ILE A 72 15.07 -16.75 -9.63
N PRO A 73 15.54 -17.65 -10.51
CA PRO A 73 16.49 -18.69 -10.11
C PRO A 73 17.75 -18.09 -9.47
N ALA A 74 18.18 -18.64 -8.33
CA ALA A 74 19.38 -18.19 -7.60
C ALA A 74 20.70 -18.43 -8.36
N THR A 75 20.70 -19.37 -9.31
CA THR A 75 21.81 -19.63 -10.24
C THR A 75 21.28 -19.62 -11.67
N THR A 76 22.02 -18.94 -12.56
CA THR A 76 21.56 -18.69 -13.92
C THR A 76 21.77 -19.93 -14.79
N THR A 77 22.94 -20.55 -14.71
CA THR A 77 23.30 -21.76 -15.46
C THR A 77 23.12 -23.05 -14.66
N GLY A 78 22.85 -22.94 -13.35
CA GLY A 78 22.87 -24.07 -12.41
C GLY A 78 24.29 -24.52 -12.02
N LYS A 79 25.33 -23.78 -12.42
CA LYS A 79 26.73 -24.01 -12.04
C LYS A 79 27.24 -22.85 -11.17
N ALA A 80 27.49 -23.07 -9.89
CA ALA A 80 28.21 -22.10 -9.07
C ALA A 80 29.72 -22.12 -9.44
N SER A 81 30.33 -20.94 -9.64
CA SER A 81 31.79 -20.83 -9.81
C SER A 81 32.50 -21.24 -8.52
N GLY A 82 33.53 -22.09 -8.61
CA GLY A 82 34.53 -22.17 -7.51
C GLY A 82 35.18 -23.50 -7.15
N LEU A 83 34.67 -24.69 -7.55
CA LEU A 83 35.44 -25.94 -7.31
C LEU A 83 35.99 -26.53 -8.60
N ALA A 84 36.99 -25.89 -9.19
CA ALA A 84 37.61 -26.36 -10.43
C ALA A 84 38.51 -27.62 -10.26
N SER A 85 38.57 -28.24 -9.08
CA SER A 85 39.61 -29.25 -8.81
C SER A 85 39.11 -30.68 -8.61
N GLN A 86 37.81 -30.93 -8.42
CA GLN A 86 37.39 -32.20 -7.85
C GLN A 86 35.99 -32.62 -8.39
N LYS A 87 35.95 -33.54 -9.37
CA LYS A 87 34.71 -34.11 -9.97
C LYS A 87 34.25 -35.42 -9.28
N PRO A 88 33.07 -35.47 -8.63
CA PRO A 88 32.59 -36.69 -7.97
C PRO A 88 32.32 -37.80 -8.98
N ARG A 89 32.31 -39.05 -8.51
CA ARG A 89 31.93 -40.21 -9.34
C ARG A 89 30.50 -40.64 -9.06
N LEU A 90 29.76 -41.04 -10.09
CA LEU A 90 28.44 -41.63 -9.94
C LEU A 90 28.63 -43.07 -9.43
N LEU A 91 27.95 -43.44 -8.34
CA LEU A 91 28.06 -44.79 -7.75
C LEU A 91 26.89 -45.66 -8.15
N ARG A 92 25.66 -45.20 -7.85
CA ARG A 92 24.45 -45.99 -8.08
C ARG A 92 23.20 -45.14 -8.12
N ILE A 93 22.17 -45.66 -8.78
CA ILE A 93 20.79 -45.15 -8.77
C ILE A 93 19.90 -46.27 -8.24
N HIS A 94 19.17 -46.02 -7.16
CA HIS A 94 18.29 -47.01 -6.51
C HIS A 94 17.04 -46.34 -5.94
N ASP A 95 16.19 -47.10 -5.24
CA ASP A 95 14.91 -46.66 -4.66
C ASP A 95 14.04 -45.93 -5.68
N VAL A 96 13.96 -46.50 -6.88
CA VAL A 96 13.18 -45.91 -7.98
C VAL A 96 11.69 -46.12 -7.75
N SER A 97 10.90 -45.08 -7.98
CA SER A 97 9.43 -45.13 -7.82
C SER A 97 8.79 -44.25 -8.89
N GLY A 98 7.71 -44.73 -9.52
CA GLY A 98 7.00 -43.98 -10.57
C GLY A 98 7.83 -43.72 -11.85
N VAL A 99 8.89 -44.50 -12.09
CA VAL A 99 9.77 -44.37 -13.27
C VAL A 99 9.51 -45.52 -14.25
N ASN A 100 8.61 -45.32 -15.22
CA ASN A 100 8.20 -46.37 -16.16
C ASN A 100 7.82 -47.67 -15.41
N ALA A 101 8.03 -48.83 -16.03
CA ALA A 101 7.81 -50.16 -15.42
C ALA A 101 9.03 -50.65 -14.62
N LEU A 102 9.83 -49.73 -14.03
CA LEU A 102 10.93 -50.14 -13.16
C LEU A 102 10.37 -50.60 -11.81
N THR A 103 10.78 -51.79 -11.37
CA THR A 103 10.42 -52.31 -10.05
C THR A 103 11.08 -51.46 -8.94
N PRO A 104 10.46 -51.32 -7.75
CA PRO A 104 11.05 -50.57 -6.63
C PRO A 104 12.44 -51.05 -6.20
N SER A 105 12.76 -52.33 -6.41
CA SER A 105 14.06 -52.94 -6.14
C SER A 105 15.09 -52.74 -7.25
N ALA A 106 14.76 -52.04 -8.34
CA ALA A 106 15.67 -51.85 -9.45
C ALA A 106 16.82 -50.93 -9.06
N GLU A 107 18.04 -51.37 -9.32
CA GLU A 107 19.26 -50.64 -9.03
C GLU A 107 20.19 -50.66 -10.24
N LEU A 108 20.84 -49.53 -10.49
CA LEU A 108 21.89 -49.39 -11.49
C LEU A 108 23.18 -48.93 -10.83
N VAL A 109 24.21 -49.77 -10.87
CA VAL A 109 25.55 -49.50 -10.29
C VAL A 109 26.54 -49.14 -11.39
N PHE A 110 27.37 -48.14 -11.13
CA PHE A 110 28.39 -47.63 -12.04
C PHE A 110 29.79 -48.02 -11.59
N SER A 111 30.62 -48.41 -12.55
CA SER A 111 32.04 -48.66 -12.32
C SER A 111 32.82 -47.33 -12.20
N PRO A 112 34.01 -47.34 -11.59
CA PRO A 112 34.82 -46.12 -11.42
C PRO A 112 35.30 -45.45 -12.72
N GLN A 113 35.27 -46.14 -13.87
CA GLN A 113 35.82 -45.64 -15.13
C GLN A 113 34.79 -45.66 -16.27
N LEU A 114 34.48 -46.84 -16.80
CA LEU A 114 33.55 -47.02 -17.91
C LEU A 114 32.50 -48.06 -17.54
N THR A 115 31.23 -47.68 -17.67
CA THR A 115 30.10 -48.58 -17.47
C THR A 115 29.38 -48.79 -18.79
N LEU A 116 29.31 -50.03 -19.25
CA LEU A 116 28.57 -50.42 -20.45
C LEU A 116 27.25 -51.07 -20.03
N ILE A 117 26.14 -50.43 -20.37
CA ILE A 117 24.78 -50.90 -20.04
C ILE A 117 24.11 -51.38 -21.32
N TYR A 118 23.88 -52.69 -21.42
CA TYR A 118 23.25 -53.33 -22.58
C TYR A 118 22.18 -54.34 -22.12
N GLY A 119 21.28 -54.73 -23.03
CA GLY A 119 20.22 -55.68 -22.75
C GLY A 119 19.04 -55.53 -23.70
N GLY A 120 18.10 -56.46 -23.65
CA GLY A 120 16.89 -56.45 -24.50
C GLY A 120 15.98 -55.25 -24.27
N ASN A 121 15.01 -55.07 -25.16
CA ASN A 121 13.93 -54.10 -24.96
C ASN A 121 13.15 -54.45 -23.68
N GLY A 122 12.74 -53.45 -22.90
CA GLY A 122 12.06 -53.66 -21.62
C GLY A 122 12.99 -53.86 -20.41
N ALA A 123 14.30 -54.01 -20.58
CA ALA A 123 15.25 -54.18 -19.47
C ALA A 123 15.51 -52.91 -18.62
N GLY A 124 14.65 -51.89 -18.68
CA GLY A 124 14.76 -50.70 -17.83
C GLY A 124 15.77 -49.62 -18.25
N LYS A 125 16.62 -49.86 -19.25
CA LYS A 125 17.67 -48.92 -19.73
C LYS A 125 17.18 -47.49 -19.94
N SER A 126 16.06 -47.32 -20.64
CA SER A 126 15.49 -46.00 -20.92
C SER A 126 14.95 -45.32 -19.67
N GLY A 127 14.46 -46.06 -18.67
CA GLY A 127 13.99 -45.50 -17.41
C GLY A 127 15.12 -44.83 -16.64
N PHE A 128 16.25 -45.53 -16.46
CA PHE A 128 17.44 -44.96 -15.83
C PHE A 128 18.04 -43.78 -16.63
N ALA A 129 18.08 -43.87 -17.96
CA ALA A 129 18.52 -42.76 -18.80
C ALA A 129 17.64 -41.51 -18.63
N ARG A 130 16.31 -41.68 -18.52
CA ARG A 130 15.39 -40.56 -18.29
C ARG A 130 15.60 -39.91 -16.92
N ILE A 131 15.87 -40.69 -15.87
CA ILE A 131 16.28 -40.14 -14.56
C ILE A 131 17.50 -39.24 -14.76
N LEU A 132 18.57 -39.76 -15.38
CA LEU A 132 19.81 -39.03 -15.63
C LEU A 132 19.57 -37.75 -16.44
N THR A 133 18.74 -37.77 -17.49
CA THR A 133 18.43 -36.55 -18.26
C THR A 133 17.68 -35.48 -17.47
N ASN A 134 16.98 -35.85 -16.39
CA ASN A 134 16.26 -34.90 -15.53
C ASN A 134 17.13 -34.33 -14.40
N VAL A 135 18.07 -35.13 -13.87
CA VAL A 135 18.90 -34.77 -12.70
C VAL A 135 20.27 -34.20 -13.06
N CYS A 136 20.87 -34.65 -14.15
CA CYS A 136 22.16 -34.17 -14.64
C CYS A 136 21.99 -33.05 -15.69
N PHE A 137 23.11 -32.48 -16.16
CA PHE A 137 23.05 -31.52 -17.25
C PHE A 137 22.69 -32.21 -18.57
N SER A 138 21.51 -31.91 -19.09
CA SER A 138 21.07 -32.33 -20.42
C SER A 138 20.30 -31.21 -21.10
N ARG A 139 20.45 -31.12 -22.43
CA ARG A 139 19.71 -30.18 -23.29
C ARG A 139 18.33 -30.68 -23.68
N THR A 140 18.00 -31.91 -23.32
CA THR A 140 16.69 -32.49 -23.50
C THR A 140 16.29 -33.16 -22.19
N ARG A 141 15.11 -32.81 -21.69
CA ARG A 141 14.48 -33.53 -20.58
C ARG A 141 13.41 -34.43 -21.13
N HIS A 142 13.57 -35.72 -20.90
CA HIS A 142 12.55 -36.68 -21.28
C HIS A 142 11.52 -36.79 -20.17
N ALA A 143 10.24 -36.77 -20.55
CA ALA A 143 9.17 -37.06 -19.61
C ALA A 143 9.35 -38.46 -19.02
N ILE A 144 9.28 -38.55 -17.70
CA ILE A 144 9.19 -39.82 -16.99
C ILE A 144 7.71 -40.10 -16.80
N ILE A 145 7.23 -41.15 -17.45
CA ILE A 145 5.85 -41.62 -17.38
C ILE A 145 5.84 -42.85 -16.47
N PRO A 146 4.94 -42.95 -15.47
CA PRO A 146 4.81 -44.14 -14.63
C PRO A 146 4.39 -45.37 -15.46
N ASP A 147 4.36 -46.55 -14.82
CA ASP A 147 3.88 -47.75 -15.49
C ASP A 147 2.43 -47.55 -15.96
N ILE A 148 2.21 -47.73 -17.27
CA ILE A 148 0.89 -47.55 -17.90
C ILE A 148 0.00 -48.79 -17.76
N TYR A 149 0.55 -49.90 -17.28
CA TYR A 149 -0.18 -51.14 -17.04
C TYR A 149 -0.57 -51.33 -15.56
N ASP A 150 -0.16 -50.42 -14.68
CA ASP A 150 -0.47 -50.43 -13.25
C ASP A 150 -1.14 -49.11 -12.83
N ASP A 151 -2.46 -49.13 -12.67
CA ASP A 151 -3.25 -47.98 -12.23
C ASP A 151 -2.93 -47.54 -10.78
N THR A 152 -2.22 -48.38 -10.02
CA THR A 152 -1.76 -48.09 -8.66
C THR A 152 -0.33 -47.56 -8.61
N ALA A 153 0.36 -47.47 -9.76
CA ALA A 153 1.73 -47.00 -9.82
C ALA A 153 1.86 -45.56 -9.29
N PRO A 154 2.92 -45.25 -8.52
CA PRO A 154 3.19 -43.89 -8.05
C PRO A 154 3.26 -42.90 -9.21
N LYS A 155 2.42 -41.85 -9.15
CA LYS A 155 2.31 -40.85 -10.22
C LYS A 155 3.48 -39.88 -10.30
N LYS A 156 4.29 -39.79 -9.24
CA LYS A 156 5.48 -38.94 -9.18
C LYS A 156 6.73 -39.81 -9.25
N ALA A 157 7.62 -39.46 -10.17
CA ALA A 157 8.90 -40.12 -10.33
C ALA A 157 9.87 -39.72 -9.21
N SER A 158 10.49 -40.70 -8.56
CA SER A 158 11.57 -40.49 -7.60
C SER A 158 12.67 -41.54 -7.73
N ALA A 159 13.88 -41.18 -7.30
CA ALA A 159 15.03 -42.07 -7.22
C ALA A 159 16.08 -41.50 -6.25
N THR A 160 16.91 -42.36 -5.67
CA THR A 160 18.12 -41.96 -4.92
C THR A 160 19.34 -42.12 -5.80
N ILE A 161 20.06 -41.02 -6.05
CA ILE A 161 21.31 -40.98 -6.81
C ILE A 161 22.46 -40.82 -5.83
N VAL A 162 23.34 -41.82 -5.75
CA VAL A 162 24.51 -41.78 -4.87
C VAL A 162 25.73 -41.37 -5.68
N VAL A 163 26.40 -40.31 -5.24
CA VAL A 163 27.69 -39.89 -5.76
C VAL A 163 28.77 -40.11 -4.70
N VAL A 164 30.00 -40.36 -5.12
CA VAL A 164 31.15 -40.43 -4.21
C VAL A 164 32.01 -39.21 -4.42
N ASP A 165 32.30 -38.50 -3.33
CA ASP A 165 33.24 -37.39 -3.32
C ASP A 165 34.71 -37.87 -3.40
N HIS A 166 35.65 -36.94 -3.29
CA HIS A 166 37.09 -37.22 -3.43
C HIS A 166 37.70 -37.81 -2.16
N ALA A 167 37.04 -37.60 -1.02
CA ALA A 167 37.38 -38.21 0.25
C ALA A 167 36.82 -39.64 0.36
N GLY A 168 36.07 -40.11 -0.64
CA GLY A 168 35.47 -41.43 -0.66
C GLY A 168 34.12 -41.52 0.05
N ASN A 169 33.52 -40.39 0.44
CA ASN A 169 32.23 -40.37 1.11
C ASN A 169 31.10 -40.53 0.09
N GLU A 170 30.12 -41.35 0.44
CA GLU A 170 28.88 -41.50 -0.32
C GLU A 170 27.90 -40.38 0.05
N ILE A 171 27.43 -39.65 -0.97
CA ILE A 171 26.48 -38.56 -0.85
C ILE A 171 25.19 -38.98 -1.56
N PRO A 172 24.11 -39.31 -0.83
CA PRO A 172 22.82 -39.61 -1.42
C PRO A 172 22.08 -38.33 -1.80
N LEU A 173 21.60 -38.26 -3.05
CA LEU A 173 20.86 -37.14 -3.61
C LEU A 173 19.49 -37.64 -4.11
N VAL A 174 18.41 -37.15 -3.50
CA VAL A 174 17.06 -37.60 -3.81
C VAL A 174 16.47 -36.81 -4.98
N PHE A 175 16.10 -37.50 -6.04
CA PHE A 175 15.25 -36.99 -7.10
C PHE A 175 13.78 -37.22 -6.76
N ASP A 176 12.98 -36.15 -6.80
CA ASP A 176 11.54 -36.18 -6.52
C ASP A 176 10.71 -35.47 -7.63
N GLY A 177 11.36 -35.15 -8.76
CA GLY A 177 10.79 -34.38 -9.86
C GLY A 177 10.87 -32.86 -9.72
N THR A 178 11.18 -32.33 -8.54
CA THR A 178 11.16 -30.88 -8.23
C THR A 178 12.47 -30.33 -7.68
N THR A 179 13.17 -31.11 -6.85
CA THR A 179 14.40 -30.71 -6.16
C THR A 179 15.59 -30.77 -7.12
N GLU A 180 16.30 -29.65 -7.26
CA GLU A 180 17.48 -29.56 -8.12
C GLU A 180 18.76 -29.72 -7.30
N HIS A 181 19.58 -30.72 -7.66
CA HIS A 181 20.91 -30.90 -7.07
C HIS A 181 21.98 -30.28 -7.97
N ALA A 182 22.54 -29.15 -7.52
CA ALA A 182 23.57 -28.43 -8.26
C ALA A 182 24.78 -29.31 -8.59
N GLU A 183 25.17 -30.21 -7.68
CA GLU A 183 26.30 -31.12 -7.86
C GLU A 183 26.12 -32.08 -9.05
N LEU A 184 24.92 -32.65 -9.24
CA LEU A 184 24.64 -33.55 -10.36
C LEU A 184 24.64 -32.83 -11.71
N LYS A 185 24.06 -31.63 -11.76
CA LYS A 185 24.05 -30.80 -12.97
C LYS A 185 25.42 -30.25 -13.31
N ARG A 186 26.28 -30.07 -12.32
CA ARG A 186 27.63 -29.55 -12.52
C ARG A 186 28.58 -30.61 -13.04
N SER A 187 28.51 -31.81 -12.45
CA SER A 187 29.57 -32.82 -12.56
C SER A 187 29.30 -33.85 -13.66
N PHE A 188 28.04 -33.99 -14.11
CA PHE A 188 27.64 -34.98 -15.11
C PHE A 188 26.84 -34.36 -16.26
N ALA A 189 27.19 -34.74 -17.49
CA ALA A 189 26.47 -34.35 -18.70
C ALA A 189 25.91 -35.59 -19.40
N VAL A 190 24.66 -35.51 -19.87
CA VAL A 190 24.00 -36.60 -20.59
C VAL A 190 23.84 -36.22 -22.05
N PHE A 191 24.37 -37.07 -22.92
CA PHE A 191 24.30 -36.94 -24.37
C PHE A 191 23.53 -38.11 -24.97
N ASP A 192 22.53 -37.83 -25.80
CA ASP A 192 21.72 -38.83 -26.49
C ASP A 192 21.41 -38.40 -27.93
N SER A 193 20.66 -39.23 -28.66
CA SER A 193 20.26 -38.96 -30.04
C SER A 193 19.39 -37.71 -30.20
N SER A 194 18.61 -37.33 -29.19
CA SER A 194 17.78 -36.12 -29.21
C SER A 194 18.64 -34.85 -29.10
N VAL A 195 19.67 -34.90 -28.25
CA VAL A 195 20.68 -33.85 -28.11
C VAL A 195 21.52 -33.77 -29.38
N ALA A 196 22.00 -34.91 -29.92
CA ALA A 196 22.72 -34.97 -31.19
C ALA A 196 21.92 -34.35 -32.35
N GLY A 197 20.63 -34.67 -32.46
CA GLY A 197 19.75 -34.10 -33.48
C GLY A 197 19.60 -32.58 -33.38
N LYS A 198 19.63 -31.99 -32.17
CA LYS A 198 19.64 -30.53 -31.99
C LYS A 198 20.95 -29.89 -32.43
N HIS A 199 22.09 -30.59 -32.27
CA HIS A 199 23.40 -30.11 -32.70
C HIS A 199 23.64 -30.20 -34.21
N LEU A 200 22.93 -31.10 -34.92
CA LEU A 200 23.13 -31.37 -36.35
C LEU A 200 22.11 -30.70 -37.29
N LYS A 201 21.07 -30.05 -36.77
CA LYS A 201 19.93 -29.55 -37.57
C LYS A 201 20.17 -28.24 -38.34
N ASP A 202 21.29 -27.54 -38.15
CA ASP A 202 21.61 -26.34 -38.93
C ASP A 202 22.30 -26.72 -40.26
N SER A 203 21.50 -26.88 -41.31
CA SER A 203 21.94 -27.16 -42.68
C SER A 203 22.53 -25.92 -43.38
N GLY A 204 23.72 -25.51 -42.95
CA GLY A 204 24.65 -24.60 -43.67
C GLY A 204 26.06 -25.22 -43.75
N PRO A 205 27.01 -24.65 -44.52
CA PRO A 205 28.35 -25.23 -44.70
C PRO A 205 29.02 -25.47 -43.34
N LEU A 206 29.19 -26.75 -42.97
CA LEU A 206 29.81 -27.25 -41.72
C LEU A 206 29.68 -26.26 -40.55
N GLY A 207 28.42 -25.92 -40.21
CA GLY A 207 28.08 -25.00 -39.14
C GLY A 207 28.30 -25.64 -37.78
N PHE A 208 29.47 -25.47 -37.17
CA PHE A 208 29.71 -25.96 -35.81
C PHE A 208 29.32 -24.90 -34.78
N LYS A 209 28.24 -25.15 -34.02
CA LYS A 209 27.85 -24.37 -32.84
C LYS A 209 28.21 -25.14 -31.56
N PRO A 210 29.20 -24.68 -30.79
CA PRO A 210 29.57 -25.30 -29.53
C PRO A 210 28.40 -25.34 -28.56
N ALA A 211 28.30 -26.39 -27.75
CA ALA A 211 27.31 -26.46 -26.68
C ALA A 211 27.45 -25.24 -25.75
N GLY A 212 26.38 -24.45 -25.67
CA GLY A 212 26.26 -23.23 -24.86
C GLY A 212 25.98 -21.99 -25.70
N PHE A 213 26.25 -22.04 -27.01
CA PHE A 213 26.11 -20.87 -27.88
C PHE A 213 24.72 -20.67 -28.50
N ASP A 214 23.84 -21.66 -28.39
CA ASP A 214 22.43 -21.58 -28.75
C ASP A 214 21.60 -20.68 -27.82
N VAL A 215 22.12 -20.32 -26.64
CA VAL A 215 21.44 -19.39 -25.74
C VAL A 215 21.38 -17.97 -26.31
N PHE A 216 22.40 -17.53 -27.06
CA PHE A 216 22.46 -16.19 -27.65
C PHE A 216 21.37 -15.95 -28.70
N PRO A 217 21.18 -16.81 -29.73
CA PRO A 217 20.10 -16.63 -30.69
C PRO A 217 18.72 -16.76 -30.04
N GLU A 218 18.55 -17.61 -29.02
CA GLU A 218 17.29 -17.69 -28.29
C GLU A 218 17.01 -16.43 -27.50
N MET A 219 17.99 -15.91 -26.75
CA MET A 219 17.83 -14.64 -26.04
C MET A 219 17.52 -13.50 -27.01
N ALA A 220 18.21 -13.42 -28.15
CA ALA A 220 17.92 -12.40 -29.17
C ALA A 220 16.48 -12.52 -29.70
N ARG A 221 15.97 -13.74 -29.89
CA ARG A 221 14.58 -14.00 -30.27
C ARG A 221 13.60 -13.51 -29.20
N VAL A 222 13.84 -13.84 -27.93
CA VAL A 222 12.99 -13.40 -26.81
C VAL A 222 12.98 -11.87 -26.74
N TYR A 223 14.14 -11.21 -26.81
CA TYR A 223 14.24 -9.74 -26.84
C TYR A 223 13.38 -9.13 -27.96
N GLY A 224 13.45 -9.69 -29.17
CA GLY A 224 12.63 -9.25 -30.30
C GLY A 224 11.12 -9.40 -30.04
N LEU A 225 10.70 -10.49 -29.41
CA LEU A 225 9.30 -10.73 -29.06
C LEU A 225 8.81 -9.79 -27.95
N LEU A 226 9.62 -9.54 -26.93
CA LEU A 226 9.29 -8.54 -25.90
C LEU A 226 9.18 -7.13 -26.50
N ALA A 227 10.04 -6.78 -27.47
CA ALA A 227 10.00 -5.49 -28.16
C ALA A 227 8.72 -5.33 -29.00
N GLN A 228 8.29 -6.38 -29.69
CA GLN A 228 7.02 -6.39 -30.42
C GLN A 228 5.82 -6.24 -29.47
N LYS A 229 5.82 -6.95 -28.35
CA LYS A 229 4.77 -6.84 -27.31
C LYS A 229 4.70 -5.45 -26.71
N LEU A 230 5.85 -4.87 -26.34
CA LEU A 230 5.92 -3.52 -25.81
C LEU A 230 5.42 -2.48 -26.83
N ALA A 231 5.81 -2.61 -28.10
CA ALA A 231 5.32 -1.74 -29.16
C ALA A 231 3.81 -1.83 -29.36
N ALA A 232 3.24 -3.04 -29.34
CA ALA A 232 1.79 -3.25 -29.42
C ALA A 232 1.06 -2.64 -28.21
N ALA A 233 1.61 -2.78 -27.00
CA ALA A 233 1.05 -2.19 -25.79
C ALA A 233 1.07 -0.65 -25.83
N ILE A 234 2.13 -0.03 -26.36
CA ILE A 234 2.20 1.43 -26.56
C ILE A 234 1.13 1.89 -27.55
N VAL A 235 0.99 1.21 -28.70
CA VAL A 235 0.00 1.56 -29.74
C VAL A 235 -1.44 1.36 -29.26
N GLY A 236 -1.69 0.40 -28.38
CA GLY A 236 -3.01 0.16 -27.79
C GLY A 236 -3.47 1.21 -26.78
N ARG A 237 -2.59 2.08 -26.31
CA ARG A 237 -2.91 3.17 -25.37
C ARG A 237 -3.25 4.47 -26.10
N PRO A 238 -4.11 5.33 -25.52
CA PRO A 238 -4.57 6.56 -26.16
C PRO A 238 -3.42 7.54 -26.42
N GLN A 239 -3.34 8.05 -27.65
CA GLN A 239 -2.29 8.97 -28.12
C GLN A 239 -2.78 10.41 -28.30
N GLN A 240 -4.10 10.63 -28.34
CA GLN A 240 -4.70 11.93 -28.58
C GLN A 240 -5.61 12.33 -27.43
N ASN A 241 -5.53 13.60 -27.05
CA ASN A 241 -6.35 14.18 -26.01
C ASN A 241 -7.75 14.52 -26.56
N ARG A 242 -8.71 13.62 -26.35
CA ARG A 242 -10.11 13.81 -26.77
C ARG A 242 -10.94 14.69 -25.83
N PHE A 243 -10.45 14.93 -24.62
CA PHE A 243 -11.23 15.59 -23.55
C PHE A 243 -11.44 17.09 -23.82
N VAL A 244 -10.53 17.71 -24.59
CA VAL A 244 -10.61 19.13 -24.95
C VAL A 244 -11.95 19.49 -25.59
N ASN A 245 -12.54 18.58 -26.36
CA ASN A 245 -13.82 18.81 -27.05
C ASN A 245 -15.03 18.94 -26.12
N ALA A 246 -14.92 18.53 -24.85
CA ALA A 246 -15.99 18.66 -23.86
C ALA A 246 -16.07 20.06 -23.24
N PHE A 247 -15.04 20.89 -23.42
CA PHE A 247 -14.95 22.24 -22.86
C PHE A 247 -15.33 23.27 -23.92
N ILE A 248 -16.58 23.75 -23.87
CA ILE A 248 -17.16 24.66 -24.86
C ILE A 248 -17.23 26.07 -24.26
N GLY A 249 -16.63 27.04 -24.94
CA GLY A 249 -16.70 28.46 -24.57
C GLY A 249 -15.33 29.08 -24.43
N ASN A 250 -15.24 30.13 -23.62
CA ASN A 250 -13.97 30.82 -23.34
C ASN A 250 -13.01 29.92 -22.54
N VAL A 251 -11.71 30.18 -22.69
CA VAL A 251 -10.68 29.43 -21.95
C VAL A 251 -10.77 29.76 -20.46
N THR A 252 -10.72 28.70 -19.65
CA THR A 252 -10.81 28.67 -18.19
C THR A 252 -9.60 27.94 -17.61
N ALA A 253 -9.41 27.99 -16.29
CA ALA A 253 -8.35 27.22 -15.65
C ALA A 253 -8.54 25.71 -15.89
N ALA A 254 -9.77 25.21 -15.79
CA ALA A 254 -10.09 23.81 -16.04
C ALA A 254 -9.83 23.38 -17.49
N SER A 255 -10.28 24.16 -18.48
CA SER A 255 -10.06 23.83 -19.90
C SER A 255 -8.59 23.92 -20.31
N ALA A 256 -7.84 24.88 -19.75
CA ALA A 256 -6.39 25.00 -19.99
C ALA A 256 -5.63 23.80 -19.42
N ALA A 257 -5.94 23.40 -18.18
CA ALA A 257 -5.36 22.21 -17.55
C ALA A 257 -5.65 20.93 -18.36
N VAL A 258 -6.87 20.81 -18.91
CA VAL A 258 -7.22 19.68 -19.79
C VAL A 258 -6.53 19.75 -21.15
N ALA A 259 -6.29 20.94 -21.72
CA ALA A 259 -5.57 21.05 -22.98
C ALA A 259 -4.09 20.61 -22.86
N GLU A 260 -3.46 20.85 -21.71
CA GLU A 260 -2.05 20.58 -21.43
C GLU A 260 -1.78 19.20 -20.79
N LEU A 261 -2.74 18.27 -20.83
CA LEU A 261 -2.56 16.93 -20.27
C LEU A 261 -1.35 16.22 -20.89
N GLY A 262 -0.47 15.71 -20.03
CA GLY A 262 0.76 15.06 -20.41
C GLY A 262 1.29 14.11 -19.32
N PRO A 263 2.42 13.43 -19.57
CA PRO A 263 3.04 12.52 -18.60
C PRO A 263 3.43 13.21 -17.28
N LYS A 264 3.58 14.53 -17.27
CA LYS A 264 4.00 15.32 -16.09
C LYS A 264 2.84 16.02 -15.39
N THR A 265 1.60 15.79 -15.82
CA THR A 265 0.43 16.42 -15.21
C THR A 265 0.33 16.05 -13.73
N ASP A 266 0.12 17.08 -12.91
CA ASP A 266 -0.16 16.96 -11.49
C ASP A 266 -1.64 16.60 -11.29
N LEU A 267 -1.88 15.34 -10.93
CA LEU A 267 -3.22 14.83 -10.67
C LEU A 267 -3.83 15.44 -9.40
N ALA A 268 -3.03 15.86 -8.42
CA ALA A 268 -3.56 16.48 -7.20
C ALA A 268 -4.13 17.87 -7.50
N ALA A 269 -3.40 18.69 -8.27
CA ALA A 269 -3.89 19.97 -8.75
C ALA A 269 -5.15 19.82 -9.62
N LEU A 270 -5.19 18.80 -10.48
CA LEU A 270 -6.34 18.53 -11.34
C LEU A 270 -7.58 18.12 -10.53
N ARG A 271 -7.43 17.24 -9.54
CA ARG A 271 -8.52 16.86 -8.62
C ARG A 271 -9.11 18.06 -7.89
N LYS A 272 -8.25 18.97 -7.43
CA LYS A 272 -8.68 20.20 -6.76
C LYS A 272 -9.50 21.10 -7.71
N LEU A 273 -9.07 21.24 -8.97
CA LEU A 273 -9.86 21.97 -9.98
C LEU A 273 -11.19 21.29 -10.30
N ALA A 274 -11.23 19.96 -10.21
CA ALA A 274 -12.40 19.12 -10.46
C ALA A 274 -13.40 19.05 -9.29
N GLU A 275 -13.08 19.66 -8.13
CA GLU A 275 -14.02 19.79 -7.02
C GLU A 275 -15.25 20.55 -7.52
N TYR A 276 -16.41 19.90 -7.49
CA TYR A 276 -17.68 20.48 -7.89
C TYR A 276 -18.77 19.78 -7.11
N GLY A 277 -19.52 20.54 -6.30
CA GLY A 277 -20.56 20.01 -5.44
C GLY A 277 -21.84 20.85 -5.48
N LYS A 278 -22.64 20.69 -4.43
CA LYS A 278 -23.93 21.38 -4.29
C LYS A 278 -23.78 22.91 -4.24
N ASP A 279 -22.68 23.43 -3.69
CA ASP A 279 -22.44 24.87 -3.62
C ASP A 279 -22.15 25.47 -4.99
N GLU A 280 -21.33 24.80 -5.82
CA GLU A 280 -21.11 25.24 -7.20
C GLU A 280 -22.39 25.15 -8.04
N GLU A 281 -23.22 24.12 -7.85
CA GLU A 281 -24.51 23.99 -8.52
C GLU A 281 -25.47 25.12 -8.12
N ALA A 282 -25.60 25.38 -6.81
CA ALA A 282 -26.38 26.49 -6.27
C ALA A 282 -25.87 27.86 -6.79
N ARG A 283 -24.55 28.03 -6.92
CA ARG A 283 -23.97 29.25 -7.50
C ARG A 283 -24.30 29.42 -8.98
N VAL A 284 -24.32 28.33 -9.77
CA VAL A 284 -24.76 28.41 -11.17
C VAL A 284 -26.21 28.87 -11.26
N GLU A 285 -27.11 28.34 -10.42
CA GLU A 285 -28.51 28.77 -10.35
C GLU A 285 -28.64 30.24 -9.91
N GLU A 286 -27.86 30.66 -8.91
CA GLU A 286 -27.81 32.05 -8.48
C GLU A 286 -27.32 32.98 -9.59
N ILE A 287 -26.27 32.63 -10.32
CA ILE A 287 -25.76 33.41 -11.46
C ILE A 287 -26.84 33.55 -12.52
N GLN A 288 -27.59 32.49 -12.84
CA GLN A 288 -28.69 32.56 -13.81
C GLN A 288 -29.78 33.52 -13.34
N ARG A 289 -30.16 33.47 -12.06
CA ARG A 289 -31.14 34.39 -11.47
C ARG A 289 -30.65 35.84 -11.50
N LEU A 290 -29.41 36.10 -11.07
CA LEU A 290 -28.80 37.44 -11.10
C LEU A 290 -28.72 37.99 -12.52
N THR A 291 -28.40 37.14 -13.50
CA THR A 291 -28.34 37.54 -14.91
C THR A 291 -29.73 37.95 -15.42
N LEU A 292 -30.79 37.20 -15.10
CA LEU A 292 -32.17 37.55 -15.45
C LEU A 292 -32.66 38.81 -14.74
N GLU A 293 -32.33 38.97 -13.45
CA GLU A 293 -32.63 40.18 -12.68
C GLU A 293 -31.97 41.41 -13.30
N LEU A 294 -30.66 41.35 -13.61
CA LEU A 294 -29.93 42.44 -14.28
C LEU A 294 -30.47 42.79 -15.68
N GLN A 295 -31.05 41.82 -16.38
CA GLN A 295 -31.69 42.04 -17.69
C GLN A 295 -33.11 42.64 -17.59
N SER A 296 -33.80 42.42 -16.46
CA SER A 296 -35.21 42.77 -16.27
C SER A 296 -35.44 43.96 -15.34
N THR A 297 -34.50 44.23 -14.44
CA THR A 297 -34.53 45.27 -13.41
C THR A 297 -33.18 45.99 -13.34
N SER A 298 -33.13 47.11 -12.62
CA SER A 298 -31.91 47.87 -12.44
C SER A 298 -31.02 47.25 -11.32
N PRO A 299 -29.68 47.38 -11.36
CA PRO A 299 -28.74 46.76 -10.41
C PRO A 299 -29.03 47.01 -8.92
N GLU A 300 -29.79 48.06 -8.61
CA GLU A 300 -30.15 48.49 -7.26
C GLU A 300 -30.93 47.43 -6.48
N GLU A 301 -31.78 46.64 -7.14
CA GLU A 301 -32.58 45.61 -6.46
C GLU A 301 -31.72 44.40 -6.04
N SER A 302 -30.81 43.94 -6.90
CA SER A 302 -29.86 42.88 -6.56
C SER A 302 -28.88 43.33 -5.47
N ILE A 303 -28.42 44.59 -5.51
CA ILE A 303 -27.63 45.19 -4.42
C ILE A 303 -28.41 45.21 -3.11
N ARG A 304 -29.68 45.64 -3.14
CA ARG A 304 -30.54 45.71 -1.96
C ARG A 304 -30.67 44.35 -1.29
N ARG A 305 -30.99 43.32 -2.08
CA ARG A 305 -31.15 41.94 -1.58
C ARG A 305 -29.87 41.36 -0.99
N LEU A 306 -28.72 41.52 -1.66
CA LEU A 306 -27.44 41.06 -1.13
C LEU A 306 -27.08 41.80 0.18
N SER A 307 -27.37 43.11 0.24
CA SER A 307 -27.16 43.91 1.45
C SER A 307 -28.08 43.46 2.61
N GLU A 308 -29.35 43.15 2.30
CA GLU A 308 -30.32 42.63 3.27
C GLU A 308 -29.90 41.25 3.83
N ALA A 309 -29.20 40.42 3.05
CA ALA A 309 -28.69 39.12 3.49
C ALA A 309 -27.37 39.21 4.29
N ARG A 310 -26.49 40.16 3.96
CA ARG A 310 -25.14 40.29 4.54
C ARG A 310 -25.16 40.44 6.06
N THR A 311 -25.94 41.40 6.58
CA THR A 311 -25.98 41.68 8.02
C THR A 311 -26.50 40.49 8.84
N PRO A 312 -27.62 39.83 8.47
CA PRO A 312 -28.06 38.60 9.14
C PRO A 312 -27.01 37.48 9.14
N VAL A 313 -26.29 37.27 8.02
CA VAL A 313 -25.23 36.24 7.94
C VAL A 313 -24.07 36.57 8.88
N GLU A 314 -23.69 37.84 8.98
CA GLU A 314 -22.67 38.29 9.93
C GLU A 314 -23.07 38.10 11.39
N VAL A 315 -24.30 38.48 11.75
CA VAL A 315 -24.82 38.29 13.11
C VAL A 315 -24.87 36.80 13.46
N LEU A 316 -25.24 35.94 12.51
CA LEU A 316 -25.25 34.49 12.70
C LEU A 316 -23.84 33.93 12.95
N ARG A 317 -22.83 34.38 12.18
CA ARG A 317 -21.41 34.04 12.40
C ARG A 317 -20.99 34.34 13.84
N ASP A 318 -21.23 35.58 14.27
CA ASP A 318 -20.78 36.04 15.59
C ASP A 318 -21.50 35.32 16.73
N THR A 319 -22.79 35.05 16.55
CA THR A 319 -23.59 34.27 17.51
C THR A 319 -23.09 32.84 17.62
N LEU A 320 -22.82 32.15 16.50
CA LEU A 320 -22.27 30.79 16.50
C LEU A 320 -20.88 30.73 17.14
N LYS A 321 -20.04 31.73 16.85
CA LYS A 321 -18.71 31.85 17.47
C LYS A 321 -18.80 31.98 18.99
N GLN A 322 -19.72 32.82 19.49
CA GLN A 322 -19.96 32.98 20.92
C GLN A 322 -20.50 31.71 21.58
N LEU A 323 -21.45 31.02 20.94
CA LEU A 323 -22.00 29.76 21.43
C LEU A 323 -20.92 28.67 21.55
N ARG A 324 -20.05 28.55 20.54
CA ARG A 324 -18.92 27.61 20.59
C ARG A 324 -17.94 27.97 21.70
N ALA A 325 -17.62 29.26 21.88
CA ALA A 325 -16.76 29.71 22.98
C ALA A 325 -17.37 29.37 24.36
N GLY A 326 -18.69 29.52 24.51
CA GLY A 326 -19.44 29.17 25.72
C GLY A 326 -19.43 27.67 26.05
N LEU A 327 -19.15 26.80 25.07
CA LEU A 327 -19.04 25.35 25.22
C LEU A 327 -17.63 24.82 24.90
N SER A 328 -16.62 25.69 24.94
CA SER A 328 -15.23 25.35 24.64
C SER A 328 -14.63 24.36 25.64
N GLN A 329 -13.57 23.66 25.22
CA GLN A 329 -12.84 22.73 26.08
C GLN A 329 -12.41 23.37 27.42
N THR A 330 -11.94 24.63 27.42
CA THR A 330 -11.57 25.37 28.64
C THR A 330 -12.75 25.54 29.59
N VAL A 331 -13.95 25.83 29.07
CA VAL A 331 -15.17 25.96 29.89
C VAL A 331 -15.59 24.59 30.45
N ARG A 332 -15.46 23.52 29.65
CA ARG A 332 -15.72 22.14 30.07
C ARG A 332 -14.78 21.73 31.19
N ASP A 333 -13.48 21.96 31.06
CA ASP A 333 -12.49 21.57 32.06
C ASP A 333 -12.65 22.36 33.36
N GLY A 334 -13.01 23.65 33.26
CA GLY A 334 -13.40 24.43 34.44
C GLY A 334 -14.63 23.86 35.16
N ALA A 335 -15.63 23.38 34.43
CA ALA A 335 -16.81 22.74 35.00
C ALA A 335 -16.48 21.36 35.63
N LYS A 336 -15.64 20.56 34.97
CA LYS A 336 -15.14 19.28 35.48
C LYS A 336 -14.35 19.46 36.78
N SER A 337 -13.43 20.42 36.81
CA SER A 337 -12.61 20.72 37.98
C SER A 337 -13.49 21.14 39.17
N LEU A 338 -14.47 22.02 38.91
CA LEU A 338 -15.43 22.44 39.93
C LEU A 338 -16.25 21.26 40.49
N LEU A 339 -16.69 20.34 39.63
CA LEU A 339 -17.42 19.15 40.06
C LEU A 339 -16.53 18.17 40.84
N ALA A 340 -15.27 18.00 40.44
CA ALA A 340 -14.30 17.19 41.18
C ALA A 340 -14.04 17.76 42.58
N GLU A 341 -13.81 19.07 42.68
CA GLU A 341 -13.63 19.78 43.95
C GLU A 341 -14.86 19.66 44.85
N PHE A 342 -16.07 19.77 44.28
CA PHE A 342 -17.32 19.54 45.00
C PHE A 342 -17.41 18.11 45.53
N ASN A 343 -17.15 17.09 44.70
CA ASN A 343 -17.21 15.69 45.11
C ASN A 343 -16.16 15.33 46.18
N ASP A 344 -14.97 15.90 46.09
CA ASP A 344 -13.91 15.71 47.08
C ASP A 344 -14.29 16.35 48.42
N THR A 345 -14.76 17.59 48.39
CA THR A 345 -15.22 18.31 49.58
C THR A 345 -16.46 17.64 50.19
N ALA A 346 -17.39 17.15 49.37
CA ALA A 346 -18.56 16.40 49.83
C ALA A 346 -18.15 15.11 50.55
N ARG A 347 -17.13 14.39 50.05
CA ARG A 347 -16.57 13.21 50.72
C ARG A 347 -15.94 13.56 52.06
N THR A 348 -15.18 14.64 52.14
CA THR A 348 -14.58 15.13 53.41
C THR A 348 -15.66 15.51 54.42
N VAL A 349 -16.66 16.30 54.02
CA VAL A 349 -17.78 16.71 54.89
C VAL A 349 -18.58 15.50 55.37
N ALA A 350 -18.84 14.51 54.50
CA ALA A 350 -19.53 13.29 54.88
C ALA A 350 -18.72 12.45 55.89
N ALA A 351 -17.40 12.35 55.73
CA ALA A 351 -16.53 11.66 56.66
C ALA A 351 -16.50 12.34 58.04
N THR A 352 -16.35 13.67 58.08
CA THR A 352 -16.37 14.47 59.31
C THR A 352 -17.73 14.39 60.00
N GLY A 353 -18.83 14.50 59.25
CA GLY A 353 -20.19 14.36 59.78
C GLY A 353 -20.43 12.98 60.40
N THR A 354 -20.05 11.91 59.69
CA THR A 354 -20.21 10.54 60.21
C THR A 354 -19.46 10.32 61.53
N ALA A 355 -18.28 10.94 61.69
CA ALA A 355 -17.53 10.91 62.94
C ALA A 355 -18.20 11.74 64.06
N SER A 356 -18.66 12.96 63.75
CA SER A 356 -19.27 13.88 64.72
C SER A 356 -20.69 13.46 65.15
N PHE A 357 -21.41 12.71 64.32
CA PHE A 357 -22.81 12.33 64.53
C PHE A 357 -23.01 10.89 65.02
N LYS A 358 -21.93 10.15 65.31
CA LYS A 358 -21.99 8.74 65.69
C LYS A 358 -22.81 8.56 66.98
N SER A 359 -23.98 7.91 66.85
CA SER A 359 -24.87 7.59 67.96
C SER A 359 -25.12 6.08 68.01
N GLU A 360 -24.93 5.47 69.18
CA GLU A 360 -25.27 4.06 69.40
C GLU A 360 -26.79 3.81 69.42
N LYS A 361 -27.59 4.87 69.62
CA LYS A 361 -29.04 4.80 69.80
C LYS A 361 -29.84 5.04 68.53
N LEU A 362 -29.27 5.74 67.55
CA LEU A 362 -30.00 6.21 66.35
C LEU A 362 -29.28 5.79 65.07
N LYS A 363 -29.90 4.88 64.31
CA LYS A 363 -29.36 4.37 63.04
C LYS A 363 -29.28 5.44 61.93
N GLY A 364 -30.12 6.47 62.00
CA GLY A 364 -30.17 7.55 61.01
C GLY A 364 -29.30 8.76 61.35
N ALA A 365 -28.62 8.76 62.50
CA ALA A 365 -27.77 9.87 62.91
C ALA A 365 -26.57 10.00 61.95
N GLY A 366 -26.36 11.21 61.43
CA GLY A 366 -25.31 11.52 60.46
C GLY A 366 -25.69 11.38 58.98
N GLY A 367 -26.92 11.00 58.67
CA GLY A 367 -27.44 11.04 57.29
C GLY A 367 -27.88 12.46 56.84
N PRO A 368 -28.22 12.65 55.56
CA PRO A 368 -28.63 13.95 55.01
C PRO A 368 -29.87 14.55 55.70
N GLU A 369 -30.85 13.71 56.09
CA GLU A 369 -32.04 14.16 56.81
C GLU A 369 -31.73 14.58 58.25
N TRP A 370 -30.75 13.92 58.88
CA TRP A 370 -30.27 14.29 60.22
C TRP A 370 -29.58 15.65 60.18
N GLU A 371 -28.78 15.89 59.14
CA GLU A 371 -28.13 17.18 58.93
C GLU A 371 -29.14 18.32 58.74
N LYS A 372 -30.22 18.09 57.97
CA LYS A 372 -31.31 19.07 57.81
C LYS A 372 -31.99 19.38 59.15
N LEU A 373 -32.24 18.36 59.97
CA LEU A 373 -32.80 18.52 61.30
C LEU A 373 -31.90 19.39 62.19
N ILE A 374 -30.60 19.09 62.22
CA ILE A 374 -29.60 19.83 62.99
C ILE A 374 -29.50 21.29 62.51
N ALA A 375 -29.47 21.52 61.19
CA ALA A 375 -29.41 22.86 60.63
C ALA A 375 -30.66 23.69 60.95
N ALA A 376 -31.85 23.07 60.95
CA ALA A 376 -33.09 23.72 61.38
C ALA A 376 -33.05 24.04 62.88
N ALA A 377 -32.61 23.09 63.70
CA ALA A 377 -32.47 23.28 65.15
C ALA A 377 -31.48 24.40 65.49
N HIS A 378 -30.36 24.53 64.79
CA HIS A 378 -29.40 25.64 64.99
C HIS A 378 -29.99 27.01 64.67
N LYS A 379 -30.80 27.10 63.60
CA LYS A 379 -31.52 28.33 63.28
C LYS A 379 -32.55 28.69 64.36
N SER A 380 -33.23 27.68 64.91
CA SER A 380 -34.19 27.88 66.01
C SER A 380 -33.49 28.24 67.32
N ALA A 381 -32.33 27.65 67.63
CA ALA A 381 -31.53 27.97 68.80
C ALA A 381 -31.14 29.45 68.86
N ALA A 382 -30.84 30.06 67.72
CA ALA A 382 -30.52 31.48 67.62
C ALA A 382 -31.70 32.42 67.97
N LEU A 383 -32.93 31.91 68.07
CA LEU A 383 -34.11 32.68 68.48
C LEU A 383 -34.33 32.67 70.00
N GLU A 384 -33.68 31.76 70.74
CA GLU A 384 -33.84 31.65 72.19
C GLU A 384 -32.95 32.67 72.91
N HIS A 385 -31.62 32.53 72.78
CA HIS A 385 -30.62 33.53 73.23
C HIS A 385 -29.23 33.22 72.66
N ASP A 386 -28.33 34.21 72.73
CA ASP A 386 -26.98 34.17 72.11
C ASP A 386 -26.11 32.97 72.53
N HIS A 387 -26.32 32.44 73.73
CA HIS A 387 -25.50 31.35 74.30
C HIS A 387 -26.22 29.98 74.35
N TYR A 388 -27.28 29.75 73.55
CA TYR A 388 -28.03 28.49 73.61
C TYR A 388 -27.26 27.34 72.92
N PRO A 389 -27.20 26.13 73.52
CA PRO A 389 -27.77 25.74 74.81
C PRO A 389 -26.79 25.85 75.99
N ASN A 390 -27.32 26.18 77.17
CA ASN A 390 -26.69 26.07 78.48
C ASN A 390 -27.31 24.93 79.32
N ASP A 391 -26.66 24.57 80.43
CA ASP A 391 -27.21 23.62 81.40
C ASP A 391 -28.55 24.13 81.97
N GLY A 392 -29.58 23.27 81.92
CA GLY A 392 -30.94 23.62 82.35
C GLY A 392 -31.83 24.28 81.29
N ASP A 393 -31.30 24.64 80.11
CA ASP A 393 -32.13 25.15 79.01
C ASP A 393 -33.11 24.09 78.50
N SER A 394 -34.26 24.52 77.95
CA SER A 394 -35.26 23.59 77.43
C SER A 394 -34.88 23.10 76.02
N CYS A 395 -34.91 21.78 75.79
CA CYS A 395 -34.69 21.19 74.48
C CYS A 395 -35.74 21.66 73.45
N LEU A 396 -35.31 22.09 72.26
CA LEU A 396 -36.17 22.63 71.18
C LEU A 396 -37.27 21.68 70.67
N LEU A 397 -37.16 20.38 70.97
CA LEU A 397 -38.12 19.36 70.50
C LEU A 397 -39.00 18.82 71.64
N CYS A 398 -38.38 18.29 72.70
CA CYS A 398 -39.11 17.64 73.79
C CYS A 398 -39.36 18.53 75.02
N GLN A 399 -38.83 19.76 75.03
CA GLN A 399 -38.95 20.74 76.12
C GLN A 399 -38.44 20.26 77.49
N GLN A 400 -37.68 19.16 77.54
CA GLN A 400 -37.01 18.71 78.75
C GLN A 400 -35.75 19.55 79.01
N PRO A 401 -35.38 19.79 80.29
CA PRO A 401 -34.13 20.47 80.63
C PRO A 401 -32.93 19.69 80.10
N LEU A 402 -32.02 20.39 79.43
CA LEU A 402 -30.80 19.84 78.86
C LEU A 402 -29.79 19.54 79.96
N SER A 403 -29.19 18.35 79.90
CA SER A 403 -28.03 17.98 80.71
C SER A 403 -26.74 18.44 80.06
N GLU A 404 -25.65 18.48 80.83
CA GLU A 404 -24.30 18.76 80.34
C GLU A 404 -23.90 17.93 79.10
N GLN A 405 -24.24 16.63 79.08
CA GLN A 405 -24.00 15.75 77.93
C GLN A 405 -24.82 16.15 76.69
N ALA A 406 -26.03 16.68 76.89
CA ALA A 406 -26.85 17.16 75.79
C ALA A 406 -26.32 18.48 75.24
N VAL A 407 -25.85 19.39 76.11
CA VAL A 407 -25.18 20.64 75.71
C VAL A 407 -23.93 20.34 74.87
N GLU A 408 -23.07 19.41 75.29
CA GLU A 408 -21.89 18.99 74.53
C GLU A 408 -22.25 18.39 73.16
N LEU A 409 -23.35 17.63 73.07
CA LEU A 409 -23.84 17.08 71.81
C LEU A 409 -24.28 18.18 70.83
N PHE A 410 -25.05 19.17 71.31
CA PHE A 410 -25.44 20.33 70.50
C PHE A 410 -24.22 21.15 70.09
N GLY A 411 -23.23 21.33 70.97
CA GLY A 411 -21.96 22.00 70.65
C GLY A 411 -21.23 21.36 69.47
N ARG A 412 -21.06 20.03 69.49
CA ARG A 412 -20.45 19.29 68.35
C ARG A 412 -21.24 19.43 67.05
N TYR A 413 -22.56 19.49 67.15
CA TYR A 413 -23.42 19.73 66.00
C TYR A 413 -23.22 21.14 65.42
N TRP A 414 -23.14 22.16 66.28
CA TRP A 414 -22.97 23.55 65.87
C TRP A 414 -21.58 23.79 65.27
N GLU A 415 -20.55 23.16 65.84
CA GLU A 415 -19.18 23.16 65.30
C GLU A 415 -19.13 22.52 63.90
N PHE A 416 -19.84 21.40 63.69
CA PHE A 416 -19.96 20.83 62.34
C PHE A 416 -20.68 21.76 61.36
N LEU A 417 -21.77 22.42 61.80
CA LEU A 417 -22.54 23.36 60.96
C LEU A 417 -21.74 24.61 60.58
N THR A 418 -20.82 25.06 61.43
CA THR A 418 -19.96 26.23 61.20
C THR A 418 -18.58 25.86 60.66
N SER A 419 -18.32 24.57 60.42
CA SER A 419 -17.05 24.09 59.88
C SER A 419 -16.72 24.72 58.53
N THR A 420 -15.43 24.95 58.31
CA THR A 420 -14.88 25.52 57.07
C THR A 420 -15.25 24.68 55.85
N ASP A 421 -15.19 23.35 55.98
CA ASP A 421 -15.42 22.41 54.89
C ASP A 421 -16.88 22.40 54.43
N ARG A 422 -17.84 22.47 55.37
CA ARG A 422 -19.27 22.57 55.06
C ARG A 422 -19.59 23.89 54.37
N THR A 423 -19.03 25.00 54.86
CA THR A 423 -19.21 26.32 54.25
C THR A 423 -18.63 26.35 52.83
N ALA A 424 -17.46 25.74 52.63
CA ALA A 424 -16.86 25.57 51.30
C ALA A 424 -17.75 24.73 50.38
N LEU A 425 -18.33 23.62 50.87
CA LEU A 425 -19.25 22.78 50.09
C LEU A 425 -20.49 23.53 49.62
N MET A 426 -21.11 24.34 50.48
CA MET A 426 -22.27 25.18 50.11
C MET A 426 -21.90 26.26 49.07
N ALA A 427 -20.71 26.84 49.18
CA ALA A 427 -20.21 27.79 48.19
C ALA A 427 -19.96 27.11 46.83
N LEU A 428 -19.43 25.89 46.81
CA LEU A 428 -19.24 25.08 45.60
C LEU A 428 -20.57 24.68 44.95
N ASP A 429 -21.57 24.25 45.73
CA ASP A 429 -22.93 23.97 45.24
C ASP A 429 -23.55 25.19 44.55
N THR A 430 -23.40 26.37 45.16
CA THR A 430 -23.88 27.63 44.58
C THR A 430 -23.18 27.94 43.25
N LYS A 431 -21.86 27.70 43.16
CA LYS A 431 -21.09 27.87 41.91
C LYS A 431 -21.53 26.86 40.84
N ILE A 432 -21.79 25.60 41.19
CA ILE A 432 -22.28 24.57 40.26
C ILE A 432 -23.65 24.96 39.72
N LYS A 433 -24.59 25.36 40.58
CA LYS A 433 -25.93 25.84 40.16
C LYS A 433 -25.84 27.05 39.24
N ALA A 434 -24.95 28.00 39.53
CA ALA A 434 -24.71 29.14 38.64
C ALA A 434 -24.14 28.71 37.28
N LYS A 435 -23.26 27.71 37.24
CA LYS A 435 -22.74 27.13 35.98
C LYS A 435 -23.81 26.42 35.17
N ILE A 436 -24.64 25.59 35.81
CA ILE A 436 -25.79 24.93 35.16
C ILE A 436 -26.70 25.99 34.51
N LYS A 437 -27.10 27.02 35.27
CA LYS A 437 -27.93 28.12 34.75
C LYS A 437 -27.25 28.85 33.59
N GLY A 438 -25.93 29.02 33.64
CA GLY A 438 -25.14 29.59 32.55
C GLY A 438 -25.25 28.77 31.26
N PHE A 439 -25.11 27.44 31.34
CA PHE A 439 -25.28 26.56 30.18
C PHE A 439 -26.73 26.54 29.66
N GLU A 440 -27.72 26.46 30.55
CA GLU A 440 -29.14 26.47 30.20
C GLU A 440 -29.58 27.79 29.52
N SER A 441 -28.91 28.90 29.84
CA SER A 441 -29.18 30.20 29.20
C SER A 441 -28.70 30.32 27.75
N LEU A 442 -27.89 29.36 27.27
CA LEU A 442 -27.44 29.34 25.88
C LEU A 442 -28.60 28.97 24.94
N THR A 443 -29.08 29.96 24.20
CA THR A 443 -30.14 29.80 23.19
C THR A 443 -29.52 29.27 21.90
N LEU A 444 -29.84 28.03 21.53
CA LEU A 444 -29.28 27.32 20.37
C LEU A 444 -30.26 27.26 19.18
N ASP A 445 -31.49 27.74 19.34
CA ASP A 445 -32.52 27.81 18.30
C ASP A 445 -32.43 29.10 17.47
N ILE A 446 -31.23 29.42 16.99
CA ILE A 446 -30.91 30.68 16.30
C ILE A 446 -31.01 30.58 14.76
N PHE A 447 -31.26 29.38 14.23
CA PHE A 447 -31.21 29.06 12.79
C PHE A 447 -32.55 28.48 12.27
N GLY A 448 -33.64 29.20 12.56
CA GLY A 448 -35.00 28.83 12.12
C GLY A 448 -35.19 28.96 10.61
N GLU A 449 -36.18 28.24 10.06
CA GLU A 449 -36.48 28.22 8.62
C GLU A 449 -36.82 29.61 8.06
N ASP A 450 -37.50 30.44 8.84
CA ASP A 450 -37.94 31.78 8.43
C ASP A 450 -36.85 32.85 8.56
N THR A 451 -35.64 32.49 8.99
CA THR A 451 -34.55 33.48 9.13
C THR A 451 -34.00 33.86 7.75
N VAL A 452 -33.74 35.16 7.56
CA VAL A 452 -33.15 35.69 6.31
C VAL A 452 -31.80 35.04 6.02
N ALA A 453 -30.97 34.86 7.06
CA ALA A 453 -29.67 34.21 6.94
C ALA A 453 -29.80 32.77 6.42
N ARG A 454 -30.71 31.97 6.99
CA ARG A 454 -30.92 30.58 6.54
C ARG A 454 -31.50 30.51 5.15
N THR A 455 -32.47 31.37 4.81
CA THR A 455 -33.06 31.42 3.47
C THR A 455 -31.99 31.70 2.41
N TYR A 456 -31.10 32.65 2.69
CA TYR A 456 -29.98 32.96 1.81
C TYR A 456 -28.98 31.81 1.72
N LEU A 457 -28.50 31.30 2.87
CA LEU A 457 -27.49 30.24 2.91
C LEU A 457 -28.00 28.94 2.29
N LYS A 458 -29.25 28.55 2.53
CA LYS A 458 -29.85 27.36 1.90
C LYS A 458 -29.88 27.45 0.37
N ALA A 459 -30.07 28.66 -0.17
CA ALA A 459 -30.15 28.89 -1.61
C ALA A 459 -28.79 29.09 -2.27
N ALA A 460 -27.83 29.76 -1.61
CA ALA A 460 -26.54 30.13 -2.19
C ALA A 460 -25.35 29.29 -1.69
N HIS A 461 -25.45 28.72 -0.49
CA HIS A 461 -24.39 27.97 0.21
C HIS A 461 -24.95 26.74 0.95
N PRO A 462 -25.61 25.80 0.26
CA PRO A 462 -26.29 24.66 0.88
C PRO A 462 -25.38 23.79 1.76
N SER A 463 -24.09 23.65 1.46
CA SER A 463 -23.19 22.88 2.33
C SER A 463 -22.98 23.57 3.67
N LEU A 464 -22.92 24.91 3.69
CA LEU A 464 -22.79 25.68 4.93
C LEU A 464 -24.09 25.62 5.75
N ASP A 465 -25.27 25.64 5.11
CA ASP A 465 -26.56 25.40 5.76
C ASP A 465 -26.59 24.05 6.51
N GLU A 466 -26.21 22.96 5.82
CA GLU A 466 -26.12 21.62 6.41
C GLU A 466 -25.13 21.57 7.59
N GLN A 467 -23.95 22.19 7.44
CA GLN A 467 -22.93 22.25 8.48
C GLN A 467 -23.39 23.03 9.73
N ILE A 468 -24.12 24.13 9.56
CA ILE A 468 -24.68 24.91 10.68
C ILE A 468 -25.71 24.07 11.44
N ILE A 469 -26.59 23.37 10.73
CA ILE A 469 -27.61 22.49 11.35
C ILE A 469 -26.92 21.40 12.19
N GLN A 470 -25.89 20.76 11.63
CA GLN A 470 -25.13 19.73 12.34
C GLN A 470 -24.40 20.30 13.57
N LEU A 471 -23.74 21.45 13.43
CA LEU A 471 -23.05 22.10 14.54
C LEU A 471 -24.01 22.45 15.68
N LEU A 472 -25.17 23.04 15.37
CA LEU A 472 -26.17 23.38 16.39
C LEU A 472 -26.75 22.15 17.07
N ALA A 473 -26.95 21.04 16.35
CA ALA A 473 -27.37 19.78 16.95
C ALA A 473 -26.32 19.22 17.93
N ILE A 474 -25.03 19.26 17.56
CA ILE A 474 -23.91 18.85 18.42
C ILE A 474 -23.85 19.75 19.66
N LEU A 475 -23.92 21.07 19.50
CA LEU A 475 -23.88 22.02 20.62
C LEU A 475 -25.05 21.81 21.60
N LYS A 476 -26.24 21.45 21.10
CA LYS A 476 -27.40 21.12 21.94
C LYS A 476 -27.15 19.86 22.77
N LEU A 477 -26.70 18.78 22.12
CA LEU A 477 -26.35 17.53 22.80
C LEU A 477 -25.26 17.74 23.84
N ASP A 478 -24.22 18.50 23.50
CA ASP A 478 -23.11 18.82 24.41
C ASP A 478 -23.57 19.63 25.61
N ARG A 479 -24.36 20.69 25.40
CA ARG A 479 -24.94 21.49 26.48
C ARG A 479 -25.73 20.61 27.45
N ASP A 480 -26.62 19.78 26.92
CA ASP A 480 -27.52 18.96 27.72
C ASP A 480 -26.72 17.88 28.49
N ALA A 481 -25.72 17.26 27.86
CA ALA A 481 -24.83 16.31 28.52
C ALA A 481 -23.97 16.96 29.62
N ILE A 482 -23.46 18.18 29.42
CA ILE A 482 -22.73 18.93 30.45
C ILE A 482 -23.64 19.26 31.63
N VAL A 483 -24.87 19.71 31.37
CA VAL A 483 -25.85 20.00 32.43
C VAL A 483 -26.17 18.73 33.22
N VAL A 484 -26.42 17.61 32.55
CA VAL A 484 -26.65 16.31 33.21
C VAL A 484 -25.45 15.89 34.04
N ALA A 485 -24.22 16.04 33.53
CA ALA A 485 -23.00 15.70 34.24
C ALA A 485 -22.77 16.55 35.50
N LEU A 486 -23.20 17.82 35.48
CA LEU A 486 -23.15 18.69 36.66
C LEU A 486 -24.25 18.38 37.68
N GLN A 487 -25.39 17.84 37.24
CA GLN A 487 -26.51 17.47 38.12
C GLN A 487 -26.36 16.10 38.77
N LYS A 488 -25.71 15.14 38.09
CA LYS A 488 -25.57 13.75 38.54
C LYS A 488 -24.11 13.40 38.78
N ALA A 489 -23.80 12.97 40.00
CA ALA A 489 -22.46 12.48 40.34
C ALA A 489 -22.13 11.19 39.55
N GLY A 490 -20.98 11.17 38.87
CA GLY A 490 -20.43 9.98 38.20
C GLY A 490 -20.63 9.92 36.67
N GLU A 491 -21.32 10.90 36.08
CA GLU A 491 -21.49 10.98 34.61
C GLU A 491 -20.24 11.59 33.93
N THR A 492 -19.95 11.14 32.71
CA THR A 492 -18.80 11.62 31.93
C THR A 492 -19.15 12.86 31.12
N PHE A 493 -18.28 13.87 31.16
CA PHE A 493 -18.44 15.05 30.31
C PHE A 493 -18.08 14.75 28.85
N PRO A 494 -18.85 15.28 27.88
CA PRO A 494 -18.52 15.16 26.46
C PRO A 494 -17.22 15.91 26.11
N GLY A 495 -16.45 15.37 25.18
CA GLY A 495 -15.28 16.05 24.60
C GLY A 495 -15.68 17.13 23.60
N ASP A 496 -14.79 18.10 23.33
CA ASP A 496 -15.01 19.09 22.28
C ASP A 496 -14.79 18.46 20.89
N GLY A 497 -15.88 18.22 20.16
CA GLY A 497 -15.88 17.71 18.79
C GLY A 497 -16.42 18.73 17.78
N THR A 498 -16.47 20.02 18.14
CA THR A 498 -17.14 21.04 17.34
C THR A 498 -16.22 21.63 16.26
N MET A 499 -16.75 21.83 15.05
CA MET A 499 -16.02 22.44 13.94
C MET A 499 -16.08 23.97 13.98
N ASP A 500 -15.00 24.63 13.57
CA ASP A 500 -15.01 26.08 13.36
C ASP A 500 -15.51 26.46 11.96
N LEU A 501 -16.72 27.00 11.91
CA LEU A 501 -17.33 27.49 10.67
C LEU A 501 -17.02 28.97 10.38
N THR A 502 -16.31 29.69 11.26
CA THR A 502 -15.99 31.12 11.08
C THR A 502 -15.33 31.41 9.73
N PRO A 503 -14.33 30.62 9.26
CA PRO A 503 -13.72 30.85 7.95
C PRO A 503 -14.70 30.72 6.79
N ALA A 504 -15.67 29.79 6.87
CA ALA A 504 -16.68 29.62 5.84
C ALA A 504 -17.64 30.82 5.78
N PHE A 505 -18.06 31.33 6.93
CA PHE A 505 -18.85 32.57 6.99
C PHE A 505 -18.09 33.79 6.46
N GLU A 506 -16.80 33.93 6.80
CA GLU A 506 -15.96 35.02 6.29
C GLU A 506 -15.82 34.98 4.77
N ALA A 507 -15.71 33.78 4.18
CA ALA A 507 -15.70 33.60 2.73
C ALA A 507 -17.04 34.06 2.09
N VAL A 508 -18.18 33.67 2.67
CA VAL A 508 -19.52 34.09 2.20
C VAL A 508 -19.67 35.61 2.27
N ILE A 509 -19.33 36.22 3.40
CA ILE A 509 -19.45 37.68 3.60
C ILE A 509 -18.55 38.43 2.61
N THR A 510 -17.30 37.98 2.45
CA THR A 510 -16.35 38.57 1.48
C THR A 510 -16.88 38.48 0.06
N LYS A 511 -17.53 37.36 -0.30
CA LYS A 511 -18.13 37.16 -1.62
C LYS A 511 -19.34 38.08 -1.84
N ILE A 512 -20.22 38.22 -0.85
CA ILE A 512 -21.33 39.18 -0.91
C ILE A 512 -20.81 40.61 -1.10
N ASP A 513 -19.81 41.01 -0.32
CA ASP A 513 -19.22 42.36 -0.39
C ASP A 513 -18.57 42.60 -1.78
N ALA A 514 -17.92 41.59 -2.36
CA ALA A 514 -17.35 41.66 -3.71
C ALA A 514 -18.43 41.76 -4.80
N ASP A 515 -19.47 40.92 -4.74
CA ASP A 515 -20.57 40.94 -5.72
C ASP A 515 -21.32 42.29 -5.66
N ILE A 516 -21.53 42.87 -4.46
CA ILE A 516 -22.10 44.22 -4.30
C ILE A 516 -21.18 45.30 -4.91
N ALA A 517 -19.87 45.20 -4.70
CA ALA A 517 -18.91 46.17 -5.23
C ALA A 517 -18.88 46.15 -6.76
N ASP A 518 -18.89 44.95 -7.36
CA ASP A 518 -18.97 44.77 -8.80
C ASP A 518 -20.25 45.36 -9.38
N LEU A 519 -21.41 45.07 -8.77
CA LEU A 519 -22.71 45.59 -9.22
C LEU A 519 -22.82 47.12 -9.14
N LYS A 520 -22.02 47.78 -8.29
CA LYS A 520 -21.98 49.25 -8.17
C LYS A 520 -21.05 49.92 -9.17
N LEU A 521 -19.96 49.25 -9.56
CA LEU A 521 -18.88 49.83 -10.37
C LEU A 521 -19.00 49.50 -11.85
N LEU A 522 -19.52 48.31 -12.16
CA LEU A 522 -19.60 47.80 -13.53
C LEU A 522 -20.86 48.31 -14.23
N SER A 523 -20.76 48.49 -15.55
CA SER A 523 -21.97 48.61 -16.36
C SER A 523 -22.77 47.29 -16.29
N VAL A 524 -24.07 47.34 -16.55
CA VAL A 524 -24.91 46.12 -16.60
C VAL A 524 -24.33 45.08 -17.56
N ALA A 525 -23.79 45.54 -18.70
CA ALA A 525 -23.17 44.67 -19.69
C ALA A 525 -21.89 43.99 -19.15
N ASP A 526 -21.03 44.74 -18.45
CA ASP A 526 -19.79 44.20 -17.87
C ASP A 526 -20.08 43.26 -16.69
N ALA A 527 -21.09 43.56 -15.87
CA ALA A 527 -21.54 42.70 -14.79
C ALA A 527 -22.07 41.36 -15.31
N ILE A 528 -22.89 41.39 -16.38
CA ILE A 528 -23.38 40.17 -17.04
C ILE A 528 -22.23 39.38 -17.66
N ALA A 529 -21.28 40.05 -18.32
CA ALA A 529 -20.11 39.38 -18.91
C ALA A 529 -19.24 38.68 -17.84
N LYS A 530 -19.07 39.31 -16.67
CA LYS A 530 -18.34 38.71 -15.54
C LYS A 530 -19.07 37.48 -14.98
N LEU A 531 -20.39 37.59 -14.79
CA LEU A 531 -21.24 36.47 -14.36
C LEU A 531 -21.22 35.31 -15.36
N ASP A 532 -21.22 35.60 -16.66
CA ASP A 532 -21.12 34.58 -17.69
C ASP A 532 -19.74 33.89 -17.69
N ALA A 533 -18.66 34.64 -17.48
CA ALA A 533 -17.33 34.06 -17.32
C ALA A 533 -17.25 33.12 -16.11
N GLU A 534 -17.83 33.51 -14.96
CA GLU A 534 -17.94 32.65 -13.78
C GLU A 534 -18.78 31.39 -14.07
N ARG A 535 -19.89 31.53 -14.80
CA ARG A 535 -20.74 30.40 -15.24
C ARG A 535 -19.97 29.41 -16.11
N VAL A 536 -19.17 29.90 -17.07
CA VAL A 536 -18.35 29.06 -17.96
C VAL A 536 -17.29 28.32 -17.14
N GLU A 537 -16.61 28.99 -16.19
CA GLU A 537 -15.65 28.35 -15.28
C GLU A 537 -16.30 27.22 -14.47
N LEU A 538 -17.44 27.48 -13.83
CA LEU A 538 -18.16 26.47 -13.05
C LEU A 538 -18.62 25.29 -13.93
N ARG A 539 -19.10 25.57 -15.15
CA ARG A 539 -19.50 24.51 -16.09
C ARG A 539 -18.30 23.67 -16.54
N HIS A 540 -17.15 24.29 -16.77
CA HIS A 540 -15.92 23.56 -17.09
C HIS A 540 -15.42 22.72 -15.91
N ARG A 541 -15.54 23.21 -14.67
CA ARG A 541 -15.26 22.41 -13.46
C ARG A 541 -16.20 21.21 -13.34
N GLU A 542 -17.49 21.38 -13.62
CA GLU A 542 -18.47 20.28 -13.64
C GLU A 542 -18.11 19.20 -14.70
N VAL A 543 -17.77 19.64 -15.92
CA VAL A 543 -17.34 18.74 -17.01
C VAL A 543 -16.05 18.02 -16.62
N LEU A 544 -15.08 18.72 -16.02
CA LEU A 544 -13.85 18.13 -15.52
C LEU A 544 -14.14 17.09 -14.43
N SER A 545 -14.99 17.41 -13.47
CA SER A 545 -15.42 16.50 -12.40
C SER A 545 -16.01 15.20 -12.95
N LYS A 546 -16.93 15.31 -13.92
CA LYS A 546 -17.58 14.15 -14.58
C LYS A 546 -16.62 13.27 -15.39
N ASN A 547 -15.55 13.84 -15.92
CA ASN A 547 -14.56 13.13 -16.75
C ASN A 547 -13.27 12.82 -15.99
N LEU A 548 -13.19 13.10 -14.69
CA LEU A 548 -11.94 13.05 -13.92
C LEU A 548 -11.31 11.66 -13.96
N ASP A 549 -12.07 10.60 -13.71
CA ASP A 549 -11.57 9.22 -13.71
C ASP A 549 -10.95 8.82 -15.06
N ASP A 550 -11.62 9.20 -16.16
CA ASP A 550 -11.14 8.93 -17.52
C ASP A 550 -9.87 9.74 -17.85
N ILE A 551 -9.79 10.99 -17.37
CA ILE A 551 -8.62 11.85 -17.54
C ILE A 551 -7.44 11.32 -16.71
N GLU A 552 -7.67 10.87 -15.47
CA GLU A 552 -6.65 10.26 -14.63
C GLU A 552 -6.07 9.01 -15.28
N LYS A 553 -6.94 8.15 -15.83
CA LYS A 553 -6.53 6.98 -16.60
C LYS A 553 -5.71 7.38 -17.82
N TYR A 554 -6.15 8.38 -18.57
CA TYR A 554 -5.40 8.90 -19.74
C TYR A 554 -4.01 9.42 -19.36
N VAL A 555 -3.90 10.20 -18.29
CA VAL A 555 -2.59 10.69 -17.79
C VAL A 555 -1.71 9.53 -17.31
N SER A 556 -2.29 8.52 -16.65
CA SER A 556 -1.57 7.30 -16.27
C SER A 556 -1.05 6.54 -17.49
N ASP A 557 -1.86 6.42 -18.55
CA ASP A 557 -1.46 5.82 -19.82
C ASP A 557 -0.31 6.59 -20.49
N LEU A 558 -0.35 7.92 -20.48
CA LEU A 558 0.74 8.76 -20.98
C LEU A 558 2.03 8.59 -20.17
N LYS A 559 1.93 8.53 -18.83
CA LYS A 559 3.07 8.25 -17.93
C LYS A 559 3.68 6.88 -18.24
N TRP A 560 2.82 5.88 -18.46
CA TRP A 560 3.23 4.54 -18.83
C TRP A 560 3.97 4.53 -20.17
N CYS A 561 3.42 5.17 -21.20
CA CYS A 561 4.04 5.28 -22.53
C CYS A 561 5.39 5.99 -22.48
N GLU A 562 5.50 7.09 -21.73
CA GLU A 562 6.76 7.83 -21.56
C GLU A 562 7.86 6.94 -20.97
N VAL A 563 7.56 6.16 -19.92
CA VAL A 563 8.53 5.23 -19.32
C VAL A 563 8.84 4.06 -20.28
N ALA A 564 7.83 3.56 -21.00
CA ALA A 564 7.99 2.49 -21.97
C ALA A 564 8.94 2.89 -23.11
N ASP A 565 8.76 4.08 -23.70
CA ASP A 565 9.61 4.56 -24.81
C ASP A 565 10.99 5.04 -24.34
N SER A 566 11.08 5.76 -23.21
CA SER A 566 12.35 6.36 -22.76
C SER A 566 13.29 5.37 -22.06
N LYS A 567 12.76 4.36 -21.35
CA LYS A 567 13.56 3.43 -20.53
C LYS A 567 13.45 1.98 -20.97
N ALA A 568 12.22 1.46 -21.10
CA ALA A 568 12.00 0.03 -21.31
C ALA A 568 12.40 -0.42 -22.72
N LYS A 569 12.07 0.35 -23.74
CA LYS A 569 12.38 0.05 -25.15
C LYS A 569 13.88 0.03 -25.46
N PRO A 570 14.71 1.00 -24.99
CA PRO A 570 16.18 0.90 -25.12
C PRO A 570 16.77 -0.35 -24.47
N ALA A 571 16.22 -0.82 -23.35
CA ALA A 571 16.70 -2.01 -22.65
C ALA A 571 16.48 -3.32 -23.44
N LEU A 572 15.61 -3.32 -24.44
CA LEU A 572 15.34 -4.46 -25.32
C LEU A 572 16.29 -4.54 -26.53
N SER A 573 17.41 -3.82 -26.50
CA SER A 573 18.45 -3.90 -27.54
C SER A 573 19.32 -5.16 -27.42
N PRO A 574 19.37 -6.05 -28.42
CA PRO A 574 20.13 -7.31 -28.35
C PRO A 574 21.63 -7.15 -28.67
N ARG A 575 22.18 -5.92 -28.77
CA ARG A 575 23.57 -5.66 -29.19
C ARG A 575 24.60 -6.36 -28.30
N HIS A 576 24.46 -6.22 -26.99
CA HIS A 576 25.33 -6.83 -25.99
C HIS A 576 25.36 -8.37 -26.09
N LEU A 577 24.27 -9.01 -26.56
CA LEU A 577 24.25 -10.46 -26.80
C LEU A 577 25.20 -10.86 -27.94
N THR A 578 25.21 -10.08 -29.02
CA THR A 578 26.03 -10.36 -30.21
C THR A 578 27.52 -10.13 -29.93
N GLU A 579 27.81 -9.07 -29.18
CA GLU A 579 29.17 -8.74 -28.73
C GLU A 579 29.71 -9.85 -27.82
N LYS A 580 28.92 -10.30 -26.83
CA LYS A 580 29.33 -11.36 -25.92
C LYS A 580 29.48 -12.72 -26.61
N GLU A 581 28.59 -13.05 -27.57
CA GLU A 581 28.71 -14.26 -28.39
C GLU A 581 30.05 -14.28 -29.17
N SER A 582 30.45 -13.13 -29.72
CA SER A 582 31.70 -13.02 -30.49
C SER A 582 32.94 -13.10 -29.60
N GLU A 583 32.91 -12.46 -28.44
CA GLU A 583 33.97 -12.48 -27.43
C GLU A 583 34.21 -13.90 -26.91
N LEU A 584 33.15 -14.58 -26.44
CA LEU A 584 33.27 -15.90 -25.82
C LEU A 584 33.71 -16.97 -26.82
N PHE A 585 33.27 -16.89 -28.07
CA PHE A 585 33.70 -17.85 -29.07
C PHE A 585 35.21 -17.75 -29.33
N SER A 586 35.70 -16.52 -29.46
CA SER A 586 37.12 -16.26 -29.70
C SER A 586 37.99 -16.75 -28.53
N ARG A 587 37.53 -16.53 -27.29
CA ARG A 587 38.29 -16.86 -26.08
C ARG A 587 38.23 -18.33 -25.68
N VAL A 588 37.05 -18.97 -25.73
CA VAL A 588 36.82 -20.30 -25.12
C VAL A 588 36.93 -21.42 -26.15
N ILE A 589 36.58 -21.18 -27.41
CA ILE A 589 36.51 -22.23 -28.43
C ILE A 589 37.62 -22.10 -29.47
N ALA A 590 37.86 -20.91 -30.03
CA ALA A 590 38.69 -20.80 -31.23
C ALA A 590 40.10 -21.35 -31.04
N GLU A 591 40.74 -21.11 -29.89
CA GLU A 591 42.12 -21.56 -29.64
C GLU A 591 42.18 -23.01 -29.12
N THR A 592 41.33 -23.36 -28.14
CA THR A 592 41.33 -24.70 -27.53
C THR A 592 40.82 -25.78 -28.49
N TYR A 593 39.79 -25.48 -29.29
CA TYR A 593 39.26 -26.43 -30.25
C TYR A 593 40.26 -26.71 -31.38
N ARG A 594 40.95 -25.68 -31.89
CA ARG A 594 42.02 -25.87 -32.91
C ARG A 594 43.11 -26.79 -32.40
N SER A 595 43.61 -26.54 -31.18
CA SER A 595 44.66 -27.36 -30.57
C SER A 595 44.21 -28.81 -30.34
N ARG A 596 43.02 -29.01 -29.78
CA ARG A 596 42.51 -30.35 -29.47
C ARG A 596 42.12 -31.14 -30.72
N LEU A 597 41.49 -30.49 -31.70
CA LEU A 597 41.19 -31.13 -32.98
C LEU A 597 42.49 -31.57 -33.67
N ALA A 598 43.53 -30.73 -33.67
CA ALA A 598 44.83 -31.10 -34.22
C ALA A 598 45.47 -32.30 -33.48
N GLN A 599 45.33 -32.34 -32.14
CA GLN A 599 45.82 -33.46 -31.33
C GLN A 599 45.08 -34.77 -31.63
N GLU A 600 43.75 -34.75 -31.70
CA GLU A 600 42.94 -35.92 -32.03
C GLU A 600 43.18 -36.38 -33.49
N CYS A 601 43.31 -35.43 -34.43
CA CYS A 601 43.67 -35.74 -35.82
C CYS A 601 45.05 -36.40 -35.91
N SER A 602 46.03 -35.93 -35.15
CA SER A 602 47.35 -36.56 -35.04
C SER A 602 47.26 -37.97 -34.44
N GLY A 603 46.50 -38.15 -33.35
CA GLY A 603 46.30 -39.46 -32.71
C GLY A 603 45.55 -40.48 -33.56
N LEU A 604 44.70 -40.00 -34.48
CA LEU A 604 43.94 -40.82 -35.43
C LEU A 604 44.61 -40.93 -36.81
N GLU A 605 45.84 -40.43 -36.97
CA GLU A 605 46.59 -40.42 -38.23
C GLU A 605 45.80 -39.79 -39.42
N CYS A 606 45.00 -38.76 -39.13
CA CYS A 606 44.14 -38.10 -40.10
C CYS A 606 44.59 -36.64 -40.31
N ALA A 607 44.79 -36.22 -41.57
CA ALA A 607 45.08 -34.83 -41.91
C ALA A 607 43.82 -34.14 -42.45
N ILE A 608 43.11 -33.40 -41.60
CA ILE A 608 41.98 -32.55 -42.02
C ILE A 608 42.42 -31.08 -41.96
N PRO A 609 42.63 -30.38 -43.09
CA PRO A 609 42.94 -28.96 -43.07
C PRO A 609 41.64 -28.19 -42.81
N VAL A 610 41.46 -27.73 -41.58
CA VAL A 610 40.24 -27.03 -41.14
C VAL A 610 40.55 -25.56 -40.83
N GLU A 611 40.03 -24.65 -41.65
CA GLU A 611 40.05 -23.20 -41.35
C GLU A 611 38.69 -22.72 -40.83
N PHE A 612 38.71 -21.88 -39.78
CA PHE A 612 37.52 -21.27 -39.20
C PHE A 612 37.21 -19.92 -39.86
N ARG A 613 36.00 -19.77 -40.43
CA ARG A 613 35.48 -18.47 -40.88
C ARG A 613 34.27 -18.05 -40.06
N THR A 614 34.21 -16.78 -39.66
CA THR A 614 33.09 -16.18 -38.92
C THR A 614 32.49 -15.00 -39.71
N LYS A 615 31.16 -14.97 -39.87
CA LYS A 615 30.40 -13.86 -40.48
C LYS A 615 29.22 -13.48 -39.58
N GLY A 616 29.12 -12.21 -39.17
CA GLY A 616 28.02 -11.72 -38.33
C GLY A 616 26.75 -11.40 -39.13
N GLN A 617 25.58 -11.81 -38.63
CA GLN A 617 24.27 -11.46 -39.17
C GLN A 617 23.24 -11.32 -38.03
N LYS A 618 22.62 -10.14 -37.89
CA LYS A 618 21.52 -9.80 -36.95
C LYS A 618 21.38 -10.74 -35.73
N GLY A 619 22.22 -10.55 -34.70
CA GLY A 619 22.10 -11.29 -33.44
C GLY A 619 22.67 -12.72 -33.46
N GLN A 620 23.32 -13.12 -34.55
CA GLN A 620 23.96 -14.43 -34.69
C GLN A 620 25.31 -14.30 -35.38
N THR A 621 26.27 -15.15 -34.98
CA THR A 621 27.52 -15.35 -35.72
C THR A 621 27.44 -16.66 -36.50
N ILE A 622 27.43 -16.60 -37.84
CA ILE A 622 27.51 -17.78 -38.71
C ILE A 622 28.97 -18.22 -38.80
N ARG A 623 29.24 -19.49 -38.54
CA ARG A 623 30.60 -20.04 -38.46
C ARG A 623 30.67 -21.30 -39.30
N SER A 624 31.65 -21.41 -40.20
CA SER A 624 31.79 -22.57 -41.09
C SER A 624 33.21 -23.13 -41.02
N LEU A 625 33.34 -24.46 -41.03
CA LEU A 625 34.59 -25.15 -41.32
C LEU A 625 34.76 -25.21 -42.84
N ALA A 626 35.85 -24.64 -43.36
CA ALA A 626 36.20 -24.75 -44.77
C ALA A 626 37.49 -25.55 -44.92
N ILE A 627 37.50 -26.47 -45.88
CA ILE A 627 38.73 -27.07 -46.41
C ILE A 627 39.29 -26.02 -47.37
N PRO A 628 40.49 -25.45 -47.11
CA PRO A 628 41.12 -24.54 -48.06
C PRO A 628 41.37 -25.30 -49.37
N ASN A 629 40.96 -24.71 -50.49
CA ASN A 629 41.27 -25.22 -51.83
C ASN A 629 42.76 -25.14 -52.12
#